data_AF-A0A6I7WS56-F1
#
_entry.id   AF-A0A6I7WS56-F1
#
_cell.length_a   1.000
_cell.length_b   1.000
_cell.length_c   1.000
_cell.angle_alpha   90.00
_cell.angle_beta   90.00
_cell.angle_gamma   90.00
#
_symmetry.space_group_name_H-M   'P 1'
#
loop_
_entity.id
_entity.type
_entity.pdbx_description
1 polymer ?
#
loop_
_entity_poly.entity_id
_entity_poly.type
_entity_poly.pdbx_seq_one_letter_code
_entity_poly.pdbx_strand_id
1 'polypeptide(L)'
;YNVIKDFYISRSDENIKGFSSESILLNLPVNKLDKTLFKKSQLSRDLMNASEGLSKKQIVLKTLKDDGQWGFRFISMFPDIGYDPSTDKNNMIVKIPSSIYEQMVPIESYCQLDLKLLSVFGSGNTIRLYEIFKSYAFKKLFSIDFNELRKLLGFFNEGSYQEWKHFNAKVLKPAVKDINSH
;
A
#
# COMPACT_ATOMS: atom_id res chain seq x y z
N TYR A 1 4.57 0.90 22.79
CA TYR A 1 4.72 -0.57 22.61
C TYR A 1 3.45 -1.33 22.96
N ASN A 2 3.03 -1.38 24.24
CA ASN A 2 1.85 -2.18 24.65
C ASN A 2 0.56 -1.77 23.93
N VAL A 3 0.26 -0.47 23.81
CA VAL A 3 -0.94 0.01 23.10
C VAL A 3 -1.02 -0.44 21.63
N ILE A 4 0.12 -0.45 20.92
CA ILE A 4 0.19 -0.88 19.52
C ILE A 4 0.06 -2.40 19.41
N LYS A 5 0.76 -3.12 20.30
CA LYS A 5 0.65 -4.58 20.41
C LYS A 5 -0.81 -4.99 20.68
N ASP A 6 -1.44 -4.36 21.67
CA ASP A 6 -2.82 -4.64 22.08
C ASP A 6 -3.81 -4.29 20.96
N PHE A 7 -3.56 -3.22 20.19
CA PHE A 7 -4.36 -2.89 19.01
C PHE A 7 -4.34 -4.02 17.97
N TYR A 8 -3.17 -4.57 17.63
CA TYR A 8 -3.08 -5.63 16.63
C TYR A 8 -3.59 -6.98 17.14
N ILE A 9 -3.24 -7.36 18.36
CA ILE A 9 -3.70 -8.60 19.00
C ILE A 9 -5.23 -8.59 19.13
N SER A 10 -5.83 -7.51 19.61
CA SER A 10 -7.29 -7.42 19.74
C SER A 10 -8.05 -7.50 18.42
N ARG A 11 -7.40 -7.21 17.28
CA ARG A 11 -8.01 -7.18 15.94
C ARG A 11 -7.84 -8.47 15.15
N SER A 12 -6.74 -9.19 15.31
CA SER A 12 -6.42 -10.36 14.46
C SER A 12 -5.41 -11.32 15.12
N ASP A 13 -5.60 -11.63 16.40
CA ASP A 13 -4.72 -12.54 17.16
C ASP A 13 -4.42 -13.86 16.42
N GLU A 14 -5.44 -14.45 15.76
CA GLU A 14 -5.33 -15.74 15.05
C GLU A 14 -4.28 -15.76 13.92
N ASN A 15 -3.97 -14.61 13.33
CA ASN A 15 -3.04 -14.50 12.21
C ASN A 15 -1.68 -13.92 12.64
N ILE A 16 -1.50 -13.54 13.90
CA ILE A 16 -0.22 -13.02 14.41
C ILE A 16 0.57 -14.18 15.01
N LYS A 17 1.62 -14.61 14.30
CA LYS A 17 2.53 -15.67 14.76
C LYS A 17 3.53 -15.15 15.80
N GLY A 18 3.89 -13.87 15.72
CA GLY A 18 4.82 -13.25 16.64
C GLY A 18 4.79 -11.74 16.58
N PHE A 19 5.09 -11.10 17.71
CA PHE A 19 5.15 -9.65 17.85
C PHE A 19 6.40 -9.26 18.66
N SER A 20 7.21 -8.36 18.13
CA SER A 20 8.39 -7.81 18.80
C SER A 20 8.52 -6.29 18.60
N SER A 21 9.49 -5.67 19.28
CA SER A 21 9.88 -4.27 19.05
C SER A 21 10.31 -4.00 17.61
N GLU A 22 10.78 -5.03 16.90
CA GLU A 22 11.33 -4.90 15.56
C GLU A 22 10.32 -5.22 14.46
N SER A 23 9.38 -6.13 14.72
CA SER A 23 8.49 -6.63 13.66
C SER A 23 7.24 -7.34 14.18
N ILE A 24 6.23 -7.39 13.34
CA ILE A 24 5.11 -8.34 13.43
C ILE A 24 5.35 -9.44 12.40
N LEU A 25 5.16 -10.69 12.83
CA LEU A 25 5.16 -11.86 11.97
C LEU A 25 3.73 -12.36 11.80
N LEU A 26 3.25 -12.36 10.56
CA LEU A 26 1.89 -12.73 10.21
C LEU A 26 1.87 -14.10 9.51
N ASN A 27 0.86 -14.89 9.83
CA ASN A 27 0.41 -16.02 9.01
C ASN A 27 -0.76 -15.53 8.14
N LEU A 28 -0.61 -15.65 6.83
CA LEU A 28 -1.63 -15.31 5.85
C LEU A 28 -2.28 -16.60 5.32
N PRO A 29 -3.54 -16.89 5.65
CA PRO A 29 -4.22 -18.09 5.18
C PRO A 29 -4.45 -18.04 3.67
N VAL A 30 -3.81 -18.94 2.94
CA VAL A 30 -3.85 -19.01 1.47
C VAL A 30 -5.26 -19.27 0.96
N ASN A 31 -6.06 -20.02 1.71
CA ASN A 31 -7.46 -20.32 1.38
C ASN A 31 -8.41 -19.10 1.49
N LYS A 32 -8.00 -18.04 2.20
CA LYS A 32 -8.74 -16.78 2.32
C LYS A 32 -8.40 -15.77 1.21
N LEU A 33 -7.39 -16.06 0.38
CA LEU A 33 -7.03 -15.21 -0.76
C LEU A 33 -8.09 -15.26 -1.86
N ASP A 34 -8.22 -14.14 -2.59
CA ASP A 34 -9.17 -14.02 -3.68
C ASP A 34 -8.85 -15.02 -4.80
N LYS A 35 -9.79 -15.93 -5.06
CA LYS A 35 -9.66 -17.00 -6.05
C LYS A 35 -9.64 -16.50 -7.50
N THR A 36 -10.08 -15.27 -7.74
CA THR A 36 -9.98 -14.62 -9.05
C THR A 36 -8.55 -14.19 -9.36
N LEU A 37 -7.79 -13.81 -8.32
CA LEU A 37 -6.39 -13.39 -8.41
C LEU A 37 -5.42 -14.58 -8.26
N PHE A 38 -5.74 -15.53 -7.39
CA PHE A 38 -4.89 -16.68 -7.06
C PHE A 38 -5.57 -17.98 -7.47
N LYS A 39 -5.33 -18.41 -8.71
CA LYS A 39 -6.00 -19.59 -9.27
C LYS A 39 -5.42 -20.87 -8.67
N LYS A 40 -6.27 -21.82 -8.27
CA LYS A 40 -5.83 -23.08 -7.64
C LYS A 40 -4.79 -23.85 -8.46
N SER A 41 -4.92 -23.86 -9.80
CA SER A 41 -3.98 -24.54 -10.70
C SER A 41 -2.62 -23.84 -10.84
N GLN A 42 -2.53 -22.56 -10.46
CA GLN A 42 -1.35 -21.71 -10.64
C GLN A 42 -0.90 -21.08 -9.31
N LEU A 43 -1.45 -21.55 -8.19
CA LEU A 43 -1.36 -20.93 -6.88
C LEU A 43 0.08 -20.61 -6.49
N SER A 44 1.00 -21.59 -6.53
CA SER A 44 2.39 -21.36 -6.15
C SER A 44 3.06 -20.29 -7.01
N ARG A 45 2.78 -20.26 -8.31
CA ARG A 45 3.33 -19.27 -9.24
C ARG A 45 2.75 -17.88 -8.95
N ASP A 46 1.44 -17.79 -8.74
CA ASP A 46 0.76 -16.53 -8.49
C ASP A 46 1.17 -15.95 -7.13
N LEU A 47 1.31 -16.79 -6.09
CA LEU A 47 1.86 -16.42 -4.79
C LEU A 47 3.31 -15.94 -4.89
N MET A 48 4.15 -16.65 -5.66
CA MET A 48 5.55 -16.27 -5.89
C MET A 48 5.64 -14.91 -6.58
N ASN A 49 4.88 -14.70 -7.66
CA ASN A 49 4.85 -13.43 -8.39
C ASN A 49 4.39 -12.26 -7.49
N ALA A 50 3.34 -12.47 -6.69
CA ALA A 50 2.86 -11.48 -5.74
C ALA A 50 3.92 -11.17 -4.67
N SER A 51 4.56 -12.20 -4.12
CA SER A 51 5.60 -12.07 -3.09
C SER A 51 6.83 -11.33 -3.61
N GLU A 52 7.26 -11.62 -4.84
CA GLU A 52 8.37 -10.92 -5.51
C GLU A 52 8.01 -9.44 -5.79
N GLY A 53 6.75 -9.17 -6.14
CA GLY A 53 6.27 -7.80 -6.29
C GLY A 53 6.26 -7.03 -4.97
N LEU A 54 5.87 -7.69 -3.87
CA LEU A 54 5.82 -7.12 -2.53
C LEU A 54 7.21 -6.93 -1.92
N SER A 55 8.15 -7.86 -2.12
CA SER A 55 9.51 -7.76 -1.58
C SER A 55 10.29 -6.56 -2.12
N LYS A 56 9.89 -6.05 -3.30
CA LYS A 56 10.42 -4.84 -3.93
C LYS A 56 9.76 -3.55 -3.41
N LYS A 57 8.72 -3.63 -2.58
CA LYS A 57 8.02 -2.45 -2.04
C LYS A 57 8.80 -1.83 -0.90
N GLN A 58 9.00 -0.53 -1.01
CA GLN A 58 9.71 0.27 -0.03
C GLN A 58 9.05 1.64 0.11
N ILE A 59 9.09 2.19 1.31
CA ILE A 59 8.84 3.60 1.56
C ILE A 59 10.12 4.35 1.18
N VAL A 60 9.97 5.33 0.30
CA VAL A 60 11.06 6.20 -0.15
C VAL A 60 10.85 7.57 0.46
N LEU A 61 11.73 7.94 1.39
CA LEU A 61 11.76 9.27 1.98
C LEU A 61 12.92 10.03 1.36
N LYS A 62 12.62 11.14 0.70
CA LYS A 62 13.61 12.05 0.13
C LYS A 62 13.37 13.44 0.70
N THR A 63 14.45 14.15 1.01
CA THR A 63 14.40 15.51 1.52
C THR A 63 15.47 16.32 0.82
N LEU A 64 15.11 17.47 0.29
CA LEU A 64 16.07 18.45 -0.22
C LEU A 64 16.36 19.43 0.92
N LYS A 65 17.63 19.53 1.31
CA LYS A 65 18.09 20.48 2.32
C LYS A 65 18.33 21.85 1.68
N ASP A 66 18.37 22.89 2.50
CA ASP A 66 18.56 24.29 2.05
C ASP A 66 19.90 24.52 1.33
N ASP A 67 20.89 23.66 1.56
CA ASP A 67 22.19 23.66 0.88
C ASP A 67 22.18 22.93 -0.47
N GLY A 68 21.00 22.49 -0.93
CA GLY A 68 20.82 21.74 -2.18
C GLY A 68 21.18 20.26 -2.08
N GLN A 69 21.60 19.75 -0.91
CA GLN A 69 21.91 18.33 -0.73
C GLN A 69 20.66 17.49 -0.52
N TRP A 70 20.66 16.27 -1.09
CA TRP A 70 19.60 15.30 -0.91
C TRP A 70 19.87 14.40 0.30
N GLY A 71 18.95 14.41 1.26
CA GLY A 71 18.78 13.33 2.23
C GLY A 71 17.86 12.26 1.66
N PHE A 72 18.18 10.98 1.87
CA PHE A 72 17.33 9.88 1.44
C PHE A 72 17.32 8.74 2.46
N ARG A 73 16.18 8.05 2.54
CA ARG A 73 16.01 6.82 3.32
C ARG A 73 15.06 5.88 2.58
N PHE A 74 15.42 4.61 2.54
CA PHE A 74 14.63 3.53 1.97
C PHE A 74 14.25 2.56 3.08
N ILE A 75 12.96 2.26 3.21
CA ILE A 75 12.45 1.36 4.24
C ILE A 75 11.68 0.23 3.55
N SER A 76 12.21 -0.99 3.59
CA SER A 76 11.50 -2.15 3.03
C SER A 76 10.21 -2.42 3.80
N MET A 77 9.12 -2.60 3.07
CA MET A 77 7.81 -2.87 3.67
C MET A 77 7.65 -4.33 4.07
N PHE A 78 8.21 -5.24 3.28
CA PHE A 78 8.08 -6.68 3.43
C PHE A 78 9.45 -7.34 3.27
N PRO A 79 10.34 -7.24 4.27
CA PRO A 79 11.71 -7.76 4.20
C PRO A 79 11.77 -9.29 4.16
N ASP A 80 10.70 -9.98 4.55
CA ASP A 80 10.62 -11.44 4.57
C ASP A 80 9.19 -11.89 4.25
N ILE A 81 9.04 -12.64 3.15
CA ILE A 81 7.80 -13.28 2.71
C ILE A 81 8.15 -14.70 2.29
N GLY A 82 7.47 -15.68 2.88
CA GLY A 82 7.74 -17.09 2.64
C GLY A 82 6.47 -17.91 2.42
N TYR A 83 6.55 -18.86 1.49
CA TYR A 83 5.56 -19.92 1.32
C TYR A 83 6.30 -21.22 1.00
N ASP A 84 6.14 -22.22 1.86
CA ASP A 84 6.69 -23.55 1.64
C ASP A 84 5.60 -24.59 1.88
N PRO A 85 4.99 -25.14 0.81
CA PRO A 85 3.91 -26.11 0.95
C PRO A 85 4.36 -27.45 1.54
N SER A 86 5.66 -27.74 1.60
CA SER A 86 6.17 -28.94 2.27
C SER A 86 6.12 -28.83 3.79
N THR A 87 6.22 -27.59 4.30
CA THR A 87 6.15 -27.28 5.73
C THR A 87 4.74 -26.85 6.15
N ASP A 88 4.13 -25.91 5.41
CA ASP A 88 2.76 -25.44 5.64
C ASP A 88 2.12 -24.99 4.31
N LYS A 89 1.26 -25.84 3.76
CA LYS A 89 0.51 -25.55 2.53
C LYS A 89 -0.65 -24.57 2.71
N ASN A 90 -1.04 -24.28 3.95
CA ASN A 90 -2.24 -23.49 4.22
C ASN A 90 -1.91 -22.01 4.47
N ASN A 91 -0.68 -21.69 4.88
CA ASN A 91 -0.29 -20.33 5.25
C ASN A 91 0.97 -19.86 4.53
N MET A 92 1.00 -18.56 4.26
CA MET A 92 2.23 -17.83 3.98
C MET A 92 2.68 -17.08 5.21
N ILE A 93 3.99 -16.87 5.34
CA ILE A 93 4.57 -16.04 6.39
C ILE A 93 4.89 -14.67 5.78
N VAL A 94 4.52 -13.60 6.48
CA VAL A 94 4.85 -12.22 6.11
C VAL A 94 5.39 -11.49 7.32
N LYS A 95 6.59 -10.92 7.21
CA LYS A 95 7.18 -10.06 8.24
C LYS A 95 6.95 -8.60 7.88
N ILE A 96 6.44 -7.81 8.83
CA ILE A 96 6.26 -6.37 8.72
C ILE A 96 7.10 -5.67 9.79
N PRO A 97 8.06 -4.79 9.44
CA PRO A 97 8.86 -4.03 10.42
C PRO A 97 8.05 -3.03 11.24
N SER A 98 8.52 -2.69 12.44
CA SER A 98 7.93 -1.63 13.30
C SER A 98 7.84 -0.28 12.63
N SER A 99 8.89 0.11 11.90
CA SER A 99 8.89 1.32 11.08
C SER A 99 7.74 1.40 10.04
N ILE A 100 7.07 0.28 9.75
CA ILE A 100 5.93 0.19 8.85
C ILE A 100 4.62 0.04 9.63
N TYR A 101 4.51 -0.98 10.49
CA TYR A 101 3.24 -1.24 11.15
C TYR A 101 2.84 -0.12 12.12
N GLU A 102 3.78 0.60 12.72
CA GLU A 102 3.43 1.74 13.58
C GLU A 102 2.74 2.86 12.78
N GLN A 103 3.06 3.00 11.50
CA GLN A 103 2.37 3.93 10.59
C GLN A 103 0.97 3.45 10.18
N MET A 104 0.67 2.17 10.40
CA MET A 104 -0.63 1.58 10.11
C MET A 104 -1.57 1.64 11.33
N VAL A 105 -1.10 2.06 12.52
CA VAL A 105 -1.90 2.13 13.75
C VAL A 105 -2.62 3.47 13.86
N PRO A 106 -3.96 3.47 13.99
CA PRO A 106 -4.70 4.14 15.04
C PRO A 106 -4.33 5.45 15.74
N ILE A 107 -3.91 6.59 15.16
CA ILE A 107 -3.69 7.82 15.98
C ILE A 107 -4.83 8.84 15.86
N GLU A 108 -5.15 9.46 14.70
CA GLU A 108 -6.20 10.53 14.74
C GLU A 108 -6.89 10.96 13.42
N SER A 109 -6.61 10.35 12.25
CA SER A 109 -7.36 10.61 11.01
C SER A 109 -7.08 9.55 9.96
N TYR A 110 -8.13 8.89 9.46
CA TYR A 110 -7.97 7.82 8.46
C TYR A 110 -8.74 8.09 7.19
N CYS A 111 -8.03 7.86 6.08
CA CYS A 111 -8.64 7.51 4.82
C CYS A 111 -9.13 6.06 4.92
N GLN A 112 -10.44 5.86 5.14
CA GLN A 112 -11.05 4.54 5.10
C GLN A 112 -11.28 4.14 3.64
N LEU A 113 -10.63 3.07 3.21
CA LEU A 113 -10.72 2.54 1.85
C LEU A 113 -11.54 1.27 1.82
N ASP A 114 -12.47 1.19 0.88
CA ASP A 114 -13.24 -0.03 0.62
C ASP A 114 -12.42 -0.96 -0.28
N LEU A 115 -11.96 -2.08 0.28
CA LEU A 115 -11.14 -3.06 -0.44
C LEU A 115 -11.88 -3.69 -1.64
N LYS A 116 -13.21 -3.84 -1.57
CA LYS A 116 -14.01 -4.35 -2.68
C LYS A 116 -14.03 -3.34 -3.82
N LEU A 117 -14.18 -2.06 -3.50
CA LEU A 117 -14.11 -0.98 -4.49
C LEU A 117 -12.70 -0.84 -5.08
N LEU A 118 -11.64 -0.90 -4.27
CA LEU A 118 -10.27 -0.85 -4.77
C LEU A 118 -9.96 -2.00 -5.73
N SER A 119 -10.56 -3.18 -5.52
CA SER A 119 -10.33 -4.36 -6.36
C SER A 119 -10.89 -4.23 -7.79
N VAL A 120 -11.86 -3.35 -8.02
CA VAL A 120 -12.48 -3.15 -9.34
C VAL A 120 -11.87 -2.01 -10.14
N PHE A 121 -11.08 -1.13 -9.52
CA PHE A 121 -10.44 -0.02 -10.21
C PHE A 121 -9.43 -0.50 -11.26
N GLY A 122 -9.48 0.12 -12.45
CA GLY A 122 -8.70 -0.29 -13.60
C GLY A 122 -7.23 0.14 -13.58
N SER A 123 -6.80 0.98 -12.63
CA SER A 123 -5.42 1.42 -12.55
C SER A 123 -4.94 1.83 -11.15
N GLY A 124 -3.63 1.71 -10.91
CA GLY A 124 -3.00 2.22 -9.69
C GLY A 124 -3.12 3.75 -9.53
N ASN A 125 -3.26 4.50 -10.63
CA ASN A 125 -3.51 5.94 -10.55
C ASN A 125 -4.93 6.23 -10.07
N THR A 126 -5.91 5.41 -10.46
CA THR A 126 -7.29 5.46 -9.96
C THR A 126 -7.31 5.27 -8.45
N ILE A 127 -6.64 4.21 -7.97
CA ILE A 127 -6.53 3.90 -6.53
C ILE A 127 -5.95 5.10 -5.76
N ARG A 128 -4.78 5.62 -6.19
CA ARG A 128 -4.15 6.77 -5.52
C ARG A 128 -5.01 8.03 -5.53
N LEU A 129 -5.70 8.30 -6.64
CA LEU A 129 -6.58 9.46 -6.71
C LEU A 129 -7.80 9.31 -5.78
N TYR A 130 -8.37 8.11 -5.71
CA TYR A 130 -9.45 7.80 -4.78
C TYR A 130 -8.98 7.95 -3.32
N GLU A 131 -7.80 7.46 -2.99
CA GLU A 131 -7.17 7.64 -1.67
C GLU A 131 -7.03 9.11 -1.28
N ILE A 132 -6.62 9.95 -2.22
CA ILE A 132 -6.54 11.41 -2.03
C ILE A 132 -7.95 11.97 -1.76
N PHE A 133 -8.96 11.65 -2.57
CA PHE A 133 -10.31 12.16 -2.32
C PHE A 133 -10.88 11.72 -0.98
N LYS A 134 -10.63 10.47 -0.59
CA LYS A 134 -11.10 9.93 0.69
C LYS A 134 -10.36 10.53 1.88
N SER A 135 -9.08 10.87 1.75
CA SER A 135 -8.35 11.55 2.83
C SER A 135 -8.85 12.97 3.10
N TYR A 136 -9.50 13.60 2.10
CA TYR A 136 -10.16 14.91 2.25
C TYR A 136 -11.69 14.82 2.39
N ALA A 137 -12.28 13.63 2.58
CA ALA A 137 -13.74 13.46 2.57
C ALA A 137 -14.49 14.26 3.64
N PHE A 138 -13.81 14.66 4.72
CA PHE A 138 -14.38 15.53 5.77
C PHE A 138 -14.49 17.00 5.34
N LYS A 139 -13.82 17.40 4.25
CA LYS A 139 -13.92 18.72 3.65
C LYS A 139 -14.85 18.65 2.44
N LYS A 140 -15.89 19.50 2.42
CA LYS A 140 -16.79 19.61 1.25
C LYS A 140 -16.05 20.08 -0.01
N LEU A 141 -14.99 20.87 0.15
CA LEU A 141 -14.15 21.35 -0.92
C LEU A 141 -12.71 21.46 -0.42
N PHE A 142 -11.76 21.05 -1.24
CA PHE A 142 -10.33 21.23 -0.99
C PHE A 142 -9.62 21.60 -2.29
N SER A 143 -8.51 22.32 -2.16
CA SER A 143 -7.63 22.68 -3.27
C SER A 143 -6.27 22.06 -3.06
N ILE A 144 -5.66 21.58 -4.14
CA ILE A 144 -4.29 21.06 -4.14
C ILE A 144 -3.55 21.66 -5.34
N ASP A 145 -2.30 22.06 -5.12
CA ASP A 145 -1.44 22.54 -6.20
C ASP A 145 -1.13 21.40 -7.19
N PHE A 146 -0.91 21.75 -8.46
CA PHE A 146 -0.62 20.79 -9.51
C PHE A 146 0.64 19.95 -9.21
N ASN A 147 1.72 20.58 -8.76
CA ASN A 147 2.95 19.85 -8.45
C ASN A 147 2.77 18.95 -7.23
N GLU A 148 1.98 19.41 -6.26
CA GLU A 148 1.67 18.61 -5.08
C GLU A 148 0.80 17.39 -5.42
N LEU A 149 -0.23 17.55 -6.25
CA LEU A 149 -1.04 16.44 -6.75
C LEU A 149 -0.21 15.43 -7.53
N ARG A 150 0.74 15.89 -8.37
CA ARG A 150 1.67 15.02 -9.09
C ARG A 150 2.53 14.19 -8.15
N LYS A 151 3.08 14.80 -7.10
CA LYS A 151 3.85 14.10 -6.07
C LYS A 151 3.00 13.07 -5.36
N LEU A 152 1.78 13.41 -4.93
CA LEU A 152 0.87 12.47 -4.26
C LEU A 152 0.51 11.27 -5.14
N LEU A 153 0.39 11.44 -6.46
CA LEU A 153 0.16 10.33 -7.40
C LEU A 153 1.43 9.53 -7.75
N GLY A 154 2.59 9.92 -7.22
CA GLY A 154 3.86 9.21 -7.39
C GLY A 154 4.74 9.71 -8.54
N PHE A 155 4.42 10.85 -9.15
CA PHE A 155 5.21 11.45 -10.23
C PHE A 155 6.29 12.38 -9.69
N PHE A 156 7.27 11.81 -8.99
CA PHE A 156 8.38 12.53 -8.35
C PHE A 156 9.52 12.91 -9.31
N ASN A 157 9.71 12.12 -10.37
CA ASN A 157 10.84 12.29 -11.29
C ASN A 157 10.53 13.32 -12.38
N GLU A 158 11.59 13.99 -12.85
CA GLU A 158 11.55 14.80 -14.07
C GLU A 158 11.16 13.93 -15.28
N GLY A 159 10.37 14.51 -16.19
CA GLY A 159 9.97 13.87 -17.45
C GLY A 159 8.60 13.16 -17.48
N SER A 160 8.00 12.80 -16.33
CA SER A 160 6.66 12.18 -16.32
C SER A 160 5.55 13.20 -16.09
N TYR A 161 4.72 13.45 -17.11
CA TYR A 161 3.52 14.28 -17.05
C TYR A 161 3.75 15.69 -16.46
N GLN A 162 4.83 16.36 -16.87
CA GLN A 162 5.19 17.69 -16.37
C GLN A 162 4.18 18.77 -16.74
N GLU A 163 3.56 18.65 -17.91
CA GLU A 163 2.55 19.59 -18.38
C GLU A 163 1.16 19.18 -17.95
N TRP A 164 0.38 20.15 -17.47
CA TRP A 164 -1.02 19.96 -17.07
C TRP A 164 -1.84 19.24 -18.15
N LYS A 165 -1.66 19.61 -19.43
CA LYS A 165 -2.39 19.01 -20.55
C LYS A 165 -2.22 17.48 -20.59
N HIS A 166 -0.99 17.00 -20.44
CA HIS A 166 -0.68 15.57 -20.49
C HIS A 166 -1.13 14.85 -19.23
N PHE A 167 -0.87 15.44 -18.07
CA PHE A 167 -1.32 14.90 -16.79
C PHE A 167 -2.84 14.77 -16.74
N ASN A 168 -3.56 15.83 -17.10
CA ASN A 168 -5.02 15.86 -17.08
C ASN A 168 -5.61 14.82 -18.05
N ALA A 169 -5.08 14.73 -19.27
CA ALA A 169 -5.61 13.82 -20.29
C ALA A 169 -5.32 12.34 -20.01
N LYS A 170 -4.13 12.01 -19.50
CA LYS A 170 -3.66 10.62 -19.37
C LYS A 170 -3.76 10.05 -17.96
N VAL A 171 -3.86 10.89 -16.94
CA VAL A 171 -3.90 10.48 -15.53
C VAL A 171 -5.23 10.88 -14.90
N LEU A 172 -5.52 12.18 -14.82
CA LEU A 172 -6.63 12.68 -14.01
C LEU A 172 -8.00 12.30 -14.59
N LYS A 173 -8.28 12.64 -15.85
CA LYS A 173 -9.60 12.33 -16.46
C LYS A 173 -9.90 10.82 -16.51
N PRO A 174 -8.96 9.94 -16.92
CA PRO A 174 -9.21 8.51 -16.87
C PRO A 174 -9.50 8.00 -15.46
N ALA A 175 -8.72 8.43 -14.46
CA ALA A 175 -8.92 8.03 -13.06
C ALA A 175 -10.27 8.50 -12.51
N VAL A 176 -10.66 9.76 -12.77
CA VAL A 176 -11.98 10.28 -12.35
C VAL A 176 -13.12 9.52 -13.01
N LYS A 177 -13.01 9.22 -14.31
CA LYS A 177 -14.02 8.44 -15.02
C LYS A 177 -14.18 7.05 -14.42
N ASP A 178 -13.06 6.39 -14.13
CA ASP A 178 -13.01 5.05 -13.53
C ASP A 178 -13.64 5.06 -12.12
N ILE A 179 -13.26 6.00 -11.25
CA ILE A 179 -13.87 6.19 -9.92
C ILE A 179 -15.39 6.36 -10.03
N ASN A 180 -15.87 7.19 -10.96
CA ASN A 180 -17.31 7.47 -11.10
C ASN A 180 -18.10 6.36 -11.80
N SER A 181 -17.43 5.32 -12.30
CA SER A 181 -18.07 4.17 -12.96
C SER A 181 -18.32 2.99 -12.02
N HIS A 182 -17.91 3.12 -10.74
CA HIS A 182 -18.01 2.13 -9.69
C HIS A 182 -18.66 2.72 -8.43
#